data_AF-A0A2V9MR29-F1
#
_entry.id   AF-A0A2V9MR29-F1
#
_cell.length_a   1.000
_cell.length_b   1.000
_cell.length_c   1.000
_cell.angle_alpha   90.00
_cell.angle_beta   90.00
_cell.angle_gamma   90.00
#
_symmetry.space_group_name_H-M   'P 1'
#
loop_
_entity.id
_entity.type
_entity.pdbx_description
1 polymer ?
#
loop_
_entity_poly.entity_id
_entity_poly.type
_entity_poly.pdbx_seq_one_letter_code
_entity_poly.pdbx_strand_id
1 'polypeptide(L)' 'MDEGQRIWVAELAIPLESLTQNFDPQQLWRANFYRVEGRSEPRQYLSWQPTFTPKPNFHVPEAFGTLRFS' A
#
# COMPACT_ATOMS: atom_id res chain seq x y z
N MET A 1 7.30 -13.90 -15.42
CA MET A 1 6.37 -13.04 -16.18
C MET A 1 5.62 -13.94 -17.13
N ASP A 2 4.30 -13.85 -17.18
CA ASP A 2 3.58 -14.39 -18.33
C ASP A 2 3.81 -13.41 -19.49
N GLU A 3 4.74 -13.77 -20.39
CA GLU A 3 5.26 -12.89 -21.45
C GLU A 3 4.17 -12.50 -22.46
N GLY A 4 3.07 -13.26 -22.54
CA GLY A 4 1.93 -12.94 -23.41
C GLY A 4 0.97 -11.90 -22.81
N GLN A 5 0.91 -11.79 -21.48
CA GLN A 5 -0.10 -10.97 -20.78
C GLN A 5 0.46 -9.74 -20.06
N ARG A 6 1.80 -9.57 -20.01
CA ARG A 6 2.49 -8.50 -19.26
C ARG A 6 2.08 -8.46 -17.77
N ILE A 7 1.81 -9.64 -17.20
CA ILE A 7 1.46 -9.79 -15.79
C ILE A 7 2.71 -10.18 -15.00
N TRP A 8 2.92 -9.46 -13.91
CA TRP A 8 3.90 -9.80 -12.88
C TRP A 8 3.23 -9.70 -11.51
N VAL A 9 3.73 -10.50 -10.58
CA VAL A 9 3.27 -10.54 -9.19
C VAL A 9 4.51 -10.34 -8.31
N ALA A 10 4.38 -9.53 -7.27
CA ALA A 10 5.34 -9.48 -6.17
C ALA A 10 4.67 -9.91 -4.88
N GLU A 11 5.44 -10.60 -4.06
CA GLU A 11 5.06 -11.04 -2.72
C GLU A 11 6.07 -10.47 -1.73
N LEU A 12 5.57 -10.03 -0.57
CA LEU A 12 6.39 -9.51 0.51
C LEU A 12 5.91 -10.10 1.84
N ALA A 13 6.82 -10.77 2.54
CA ALA A 13 6.62 -11.23 3.90
C ALA A 13 7.36 -10.29 4.86
N ILE A 14 6.62 -9.51 5.65
CA ILE A 14 7.18 -8.61 6.67
C ILE A 14 6.96 -9.26 8.04
N PRO A 15 8.02 -9.55 8.81
CA PRO A 15 7.87 -10.03 10.18
C PRO A 15 7.08 -9.01 11.03
N LEU A 16 6.07 -9.47 11.78
CA LEU A 16 5.23 -8.56 12.60
C LEU A 16 6.06 -7.80 13.65
N GLU A 17 7.09 -8.43 14.20
CA GLU A 17 8.05 -7.82 15.13
C GLU A 17 8.83 -6.64 14.53
N SER A 18 8.93 -6.56 13.20
CA SER A 18 9.53 -5.41 12.51
C SER A 18 8.61 -4.19 12.45
N LEU A 19 7.30 -4.37 12.72
CA LEU A 19 6.28 -3.32 12.65
C LEU A 19 5.78 -2.90 14.04
N THR A 20 5.70 -3.84 14.97
CA THR A 20 5.29 -3.56 16.36
C THR A 20 5.93 -4.56 17.32
N GLN A 21 6.24 -4.10 18.53
CA GLN A 21 6.66 -4.98 19.63
C GLN A 21 5.46 -5.65 20.31
N ASN A 22 4.27 -5.05 20.21
CA ASN A 22 3.05 -5.51 20.84
C ASN A 22 2.00 -5.75 19.76
N PHE A 23 1.97 -6.97 19.23
CA PHE A 23 0.96 -7.37 18.27
C PHE A 23 -0.33 -7.77 18.99
N ASP A 24 -1.43 -7.08 18.67
CA ASP A 24 -2.77 -7.47 19.05
C ASP A 24 -3.61 -7.70 17.77
N PRO A 25 -4.06 -8.93 17.49
CA PRO A 25 -4.87 -9.21 16.31
C PRO A 25 -6.26 -8.55 16.35
N GLN A 26 -6.76 -8.16 17.52
CA GLN A 26 -8.03 -7.45 17.65
C GLN A 26 -7.89 -5.96 17.35
N GLN A 27 -6.68 -5.41 17.48
CA GLN A 27 -6.39 -4.03 17.18
C GLN A 27 -6.57 -3.77 15.68
N LEU A 28 -7.29 -2.69 15.37
CA LEU A 28 -7.43 -2.20 14.00
C LEU A 28 -6.15 -1.48 13.58
N TRP A 29 -5.52 -1.94 12.51
CA TRP A 29 -4.33 -1.32 11.94
C TRP A 29 -4.72 -0.30 10.89
N ARG A 30 -3.95 0.79 10.81
CA ARG A 30 -4.09 1.81 9.78
C ARG A 30 -3.02 1.60 8.72
N ALA A 31 -3.42 1.36 7.47
CA ALA A 31 -2.49 1.13 6.37
C ALA A 31 -3.07 1.60 5.04
N ASN A 32 -2.19 1.69 4.04
CA ASN A 32 -2.55 1.91 2.65
C ASN A 32 -1.55 1.19 1.75
N PHE A 33 -1.94 0.96 0.49
CA PHE A 33 -1.10 0.30 -0.51
C PHE A 33 -1.07 1.15 -1.77
N TYR A 34 0.13 1.32 -2.33
CA TYR A 34 0.37 2.26 -3.41
C TYR A 34 1.03 1.58 -4.61
N ARG A 35 0.77 2.11 -5.80
CA ARG A 35 1.48 1.74 -7.03
C ARG A 35 1.79 3.00 -7.83
N VAL A 36 3.01 3.08 -8.34
CA VAL A 36 3.45 4.14 -9.25
C VAL A 36 3.77 3.49 -10.60
N GLU A 37 3.20 4.00 -11.67
CA GLU A 37 3.44 3.50 -13.03
C GLU A 37 3.98 4.60 -13.95
N GLY A 38 4.90 4.22 -14.84
CA GLY A 38 5.52 5.12 -15.82
C GLY A 38 6.98 5.44 -15.51
N ARG A 39 7.79 5.58 -16.57
CA ARG A 39 9.23 5.85 -16.48
C ARG A 39 9.57 7.32 -16.25
N SER A 40 8.68 8.22 -16.68
CA SER A 40 8.83 9.67 -16.59
C SER A 40 7.46 10.32 -16.32
N GLU A 41 7.47 11.57 -15.87
CA GLU A 41 6.22 12.31 -15.67
C GLU A 41 5.47 12.58 -17.00
N PRO A 42 4.13 12.65 -16.97
CA PRO A 42 3.27 12.37 -15.81
C PRO A 42 3.15 10.85 -15.56
N ARG A 43 3.43 10.42 -14.32
CA ARG A 43 3.22 9.04 -13.87
C ARG A 43 1.80 8.82 -13.39
N GLN A 44 1.38 7.55 -13.34
CA GLN A 44 0.14 7.18 -12.67
C GLN A 44 0.44 6.89 -11.19
N TYR A 45 -0.38 7.45 -10.31
CA TYR A 45 -0.26 7.31 -8.87
C TYR A 45 -1.55 6.67 -8.35
N LEU A 46 -1.45 5.40 -7.97
CA LEU A 46 -2.58 4.56 -7.57
C LEU A 46 -2.49 4.26 -6.08
N SER A 47 -3.65 4.14 -5.45
CA SER A 47 -3.80 3.87 -4.02
C SER A 47 -5.02 2.99 -3.75
N TRP A 48 -4.94 2.07 -2.80
CA TRP A 48 -6.10 1.33 -2.33
C TRP A 48 -7.14 2.26 -1.67
N GLN A 49 -6.70 3.11 -0.74
CA GLN A 49 -7.51 4.19 -0.19
C GLN A 49 -7.05 5.54 -0.75
N PRO A 50 -7.93 6.32 -1.40
CA PRO A 50 -7.56 7.62 -2.00
C PRO A 50 -7.16 8.64 -0.94
N THR A 51 -6.07 9.38 -1.20
CA THR A 51 -5.56 10.41 -0.28
C THR A 51 -6.20 11.79 -0.46
N PHE A 52 -6.91 12.00 -1.58
CA PHE A 52 -7.63 13.24 -1.93
C PHE A 52 -6.81 14.54 -1.82
N THR A 53 -5.50 14.46 -2.03
CA THR A 53 -4.62 15.64 -2.02
C THR A 53 -4.56 16.33 -3.39
N PRO A 54 -4.32 17.65 -3.46
CA PRO A 54 -4.26 18.39 -4.75
C PRO A 54 -3.15 17.92 -5.71
N LYS A 55 -2.09 17.32 -5.16
CA LYS A 55 -1.00 16.67 -5.89
C LYS A 55 -0.81 15.26 -5.32
N PRO A 56 -0.25 14.30 -6.07
CA PRO A 56 0.04 12.97 -5.55
C PRO A 56 0.85 13.04 -4.26
N ASN A 57 0.28 12.51 -3.18
CA ASN A 57 0.94 12.39 -1.88
C ASN A 57 0.49 11.08 -1.23
N PHE A 58 1.45 10.27 -0.80
CA PHE A 58 1.23 8.98 -0.12
C PHE A 58 1.46 9.05 1.39
N HIS A 59 2.00 10.15 1.89
CA HIS A 59 2.28 10.36 3.32
C HIS A 59 1.13 11.14 3.97
N VAL A 60 -0.06 10.55 3.95
CA VAL A 60 -1.29 11.11 4.55
C VAL A 60 -1.91 10.06 5.48
N PRO A 61 -1.41 9.91 6.73
CA PRO A 61 -1.88 8.87 7.66
C PRO A 61 -3.39 8.90 7.93
N GLU A 62 -3.98 10.10 7.90
CA GLU A 62 -5.42 10.32 8.10
C GLU A 62 -6.28 9.65 7.02
N ALA A 63 -5.72 9.46 5.81
CA ALA A 63 -6.38 8.80 4.69
C ALA A 63 -6.15 7.28 4.65
N PHE A 64 -5.37 6.71 5.58
CA PHE A 64 -5.17 5.26 5.63
C PHE A 64 -6.48 4.52 5.89
N GLY A 65 -6.64 3.38 5.22
CA GLY A 65 -7.73 2.45 5.51
C GLY A 65 -7.51 1.68 6.79
N THR A 66 -8.46 0.79 7.08
CA THR A 66 -8.41 -0.09 8.25
C THR A 66 -8.15 -1.53 7.81
N LEU A 67 -7.13 -2.15 8.41
CA LEU A 67 -6.85 -3.57 8.32
C LEU A 67 -7.23 -4.25 9.63
N ARG A 68 -7.95 -5.38 9.52
CA ARG A 68 -8.30 -6.25 10.65
C ARG A 68 -7.66 -7.61 10.39
N PHE A 69 -6.92 -8.11 11.38
CA PHE A 69 -6.40 -9.48 11.35
C PHE A 69 -7.50 -10.44 11.82
N SER A 70 -7.56 -11.63 11.20
CA SER A 70 -8.54 -12.68 11.49
C SER A 70 -7.86 -14.03 11.65
#